data_AF-A0A357A9X3-F1
#
_entry.id   AF-A0A357A9X3-F1
#
_cell.length_a   1.000
_cell.length_b   1.000
_cell.length_c   1.000
_cell.angle_alpha   90.00
_cell.angle_beta   90.00
_cell.angle_gamma   90.00
#
_symmetry.space_group_name_H-M   'P 1'
#
loop_
_entity.id
_entity.type
_entity.pdbx_description
1 polymer ?
#
loop_
_entity_poly.entity_id
_entity_poly.type
_entity_poly.pdbx_seq_one_letter_code
_entity_poly.pdbx_strand_id
1 'polypeptide(L)' 'MLEDYFDLLPDHTQLPCEDGSFVKNFQEHPQSILLTESIRPILDQLHPERDYCIGQDSGIYWHLTHPPEKGA' A
#
# COMPACT_ATOMS: atom_id res chain seq x y z
N MET A 1 6.99 -26.24 -13.55
CA MET A 1 7.88 -25.14 -13.98
C MET A 1 7.37 -23.74 -13.59
N LEU A 2 6.10 -23.55 -13.22
CA LEU A 2 5.58 -22.26 -12.68
C LEU A 2 5.44 -22.24 -11.14
N GLU A 3 5.64 -23.39 -10.49
CA GLU A 3 5.45 -23.51 -9.03
C GLU A 3 6.61 -22.91 -8.22
N ASP A 4 7.82 -22.81 -8.79
CA ASP A 4 9.00 -22.30 -8.07
C ASP A 4 9.10 -20.76 -8.00
N TYR A 5 8.22 -20.01 -8.68
CA TYR A 5 8.32 -18.53 -8.73
C TYR A 5 7.63 -17.82 -7.58
N PHE A 6 6.67 -18.47 -6.89
CA PHE A 6 5.99 -17.86 -5.75
C PHE A 6 6.83 -17.87 -4.46
N ASP A 7 7.75 -18.84 -4.33
CA ASP A 7 8.65 -18.95 -3.17
C ASP A 7 9.81 -17.92 -3.19
N LEU A 8 9.83 -16.99 -4.15
CA LEU A 8 10.90 -16.01 -4.36
C LEU A 8 10.44 -14.54 -4.28
N LEU A 9 9.16 -14.28 -3.96
CA LEU A 9 8.70 -12.90 -3.77
C LEU A 9 9.18 -12.37 -2.40
N PRO A 10 9.85 -11.21 -2.35
CA PRO A 10 10.28 -10.63 -1.09
C PRO A 10 9.04 -10.26 -0.25
N ASP A 11 9.06 -10.62 1.02
CA ASP A 11 8.05 -10.17 1.97
C ASP A 11 8.34 -8.73 2.44
N HIS A 12 7.39 -8.18 3.21
CA HIS A 12 7.50 -6.82 3.76
C HIS A 12 8.72 -6.62 4.69
N THR A 13 9.39 -7.69 5.15
CA THR A 13 10.62 -7.62 5.96
C THR A 13 11.88 -7.52 5.09
N GLN A 14 11.78 -7.90 3.82
CA GLN A 14 12.88 -7.90 2.84
C GLN A 14 12.85 -6.67 1.94
N LEU A 15 11.73 -5.95 1.89
CA LEU A 15 11.60 -4.70 1.16
C LEU A 15 12.06 -3.51 2.03
N PRO A 16 12.83 -2.56 1.47
CA PRO A 16 13.19 -1.34 2.18
C PRO A 16 11.94 -0.51 2.53
N CYS A 17 11.87 -0.01 3.77
CA CYS A 17 10.77 0.84 4.23
C CYS A 17 10.92 2.31 3.83
N GLU A 18 12.10 2.74 3.37
CA GLU A 18 12.44 4.12 3.01
C GLU A 18 13.43 4.10 1.83
N ASP A 19 13.34 5.05 0.90
CA ASP A 19 14.23 5.17 -0.27
C ASP A 19 15.35 6.22 -0.10
N GLY A 20 15.39 6.89 1.05
CA GLY A 20 16.32 7.99 1.35
C GLY A 20 15.99 9.33 0.67
N SER A 21 14.84 9.42 -0.01
CA SER A 21 14.29 10.64 -0.57
C SER A 21 13.37 11.34 0.45
N PHE A 22 13.11 12.64 0.26
CA PHE A 22 12.07 13.32 1.02
C PHE A 22 10.68 12.80 0.60
N VAL A 23 9.81 12.55 1.58
CA VAL A 23 8.40 12.14 1.35
C VAL A 23 7.71 13.17 0.46
N LYS A 24 7.38 12.74 -0.77
CA LYS A 24 6.61 13.56 -1.72
C LYS A 24 5.11 13.31 -1.60
N ASN A 25 4.70 12.14 -1.09
CA ASN A 25 3.30 11.73 -1.01
C ASN A 25 2.43 12.71 -0.19
N PHE A 26 2.99 13.28 0.87
CA PHE A 26 2.31 14.30 1.67
C PHE A 26 1.99 15.58 0.88
N GLN A 27 2.73 15.82 -0.21
CA GLN A 27 2.55 16.94 -1.14
C GLN A 27 1.79 16.53 -2.41
N GLU A 28 1.59 15.23 -2.65
CA GLU A 28 0.79 14.75 -3.78
C GLU A 28 -0.70 15.04 -3.53
N HIS A 29 -1.43 15.21 -4.63
CA HIS A 29 -2.81 15.71 -4.61
C HIS A 29 -3.70 14.87 -3.67
N PRO A 30 -4.76 15.44 -3.06
CA PRO A 30 -5.73 14.74 -2.18
C PRO A 30 -6.51 13.55 -2.79
N GLN A 31 -6.02 12.88 -3.85
CA GLN A 31 -6.59 11.63 -4.34
C GLN A 31 -6.75 10.59 -3.23
N SER A 32 -5.83 10.53 -2.28
CA SER A 32 -5.94 9.65 -1.12
C SER A 32 -7.14 10.02 -0.21
N ILE A 33 -7.53 11.29 -0.17
CA ILE A 33 -8.76 11.75 0.50
C ILE A 33 -9.99 11.27 -0.29
N LEU A 34 -10.01 11.41 -1.61
CA LEU A 34 -11.15 10.97 -2.43
C LEU A 34 -11.44 9.48 -2.25
N LEU A 35 -10.41 8.64 -2.27
CA LEU A 35 -10.57 7.19 -2.07
C LEU A 35 -11.05 6.88 -0.64
N THR A 36 -10.45 7.54 0.36
CA THR A 36 -10.83 7.38 1.77
C THR A 36 -12.29 7.74 2.00
N GLU A 37 -12.72 8.91 1.51
CA GLU A 37 -14.09 9.38 1.68
C GLU A 37 -15.10 8.55 0.89
N SER A 38 -14.71 8.00 -0.27
CA SER A 38 -15.61 7.18 -1.08
C SER A 38 -15.84 5.79 -0.49
N ILE A 39 -14.83 5.17 0.13
CA ILE A 39 -14.92 3.80 0.67
C ILE A 39 -15.50 3.77 2.09
N ARG A 40 -15.30 4.83 2.87
CA ARG A 40 -15.70 4.91 4.29
C ARG A 40 -17.18 4.57 4.56
N PRO A 41 -18.18 5.06 3.79
CA PRO A 41 -19.58 4.70 4.04
C PRO A 41 -19.86 3.20 3.93
N ILE A 42 -19.15 2.51 3.05
CA ILE A 42 -19.28 1.05 2.87
C ILE A 42 -18.65 0.30 4.05
N LEU A 43 -17.49 0.75 4.50
CA LEU A 43 -16.82 0.17 5.68
C LEU A 43 -17.64 0.39 6.94
N ASP A 44 -18.25 1.56 7.12
CA ASP A 44 -19.14 1.85 8.25
C ASP A 44 -20.39 0.95 8.24
N GLN A 45 -20.91 0.60 7.05
CA GLN A 45 -22.03 -0.34 6.92
C GLN A 45 -21.63 -1.78 7.27
N LEU A 46 -20.44 -2.21 6.86
CA LEU A 46 -19.94 -3.58 7.10
C LEU A 46 -19.39 -3.77 8.52
N HIS A 47 -18.84 -2.71 9.11
CA HIS A 47 -18.21 -2.69 10.42
C HIS A 47 -18.81 -1.56 11.28
N PRO A 48 -20.05 -1.71 11.81
CA PRO A 48 -20.71 -0.66 12.58
C PRO A 48 -19.93 -0.21 13.83
N GLU A 49 -19.16 -1.11 14.43
CA GLU A 49 -18.29 -0.83 15.57
C GLU A 49 -16.98 -0.12 15.18
N ARG A 50 -16.78 0.14 13.87
CA ARG A 50 -15.60 0.79 13.28
C ARG A 50 -14.29 0.07 13.54
N ASP A 51 -14.34 -1.25 13.60
CA ASP A 51 -13.16 -2.11 13.77
C ASP A 51 -12.42 -2.32 12.42
N TYR A 52 -11.96 -1.23 11.83
CA TYR A 52 -11.18 -1.20 10.59
C TYR A 52 -10.20 -0.02 10.59
N CYS A 53 -9.14 -0.12 9.80
CA CYS A 53 -8.23 0.99 9.50
C CYS A 53 -8.15 1.23 7.99
N ILE A 54 -7.93 2.48 7.60
CA ILE A 54 -7.61 2.85 6.21
C ILE A 54 -6.15 3.28 6.20
N GLY A 55 -5.28 2.46 5.62
CA GLY A 55 -3.87 2.78 5.40
C GLY A 55 -3.72 3.80 4.27
N GLN A 56 -4.17 5.04 4.52
CA GLN A 56 -3.99 6.14 3.57
C GLN A 56 -2.49 6.26 3.28
N ASP A 57 -2.12 6.20 2.01
CA ASP A 57 -0.72 6.27 1.56
C ASP A 57 0.13 5.01 1.86
N SER A 58 -0.50 3.88 2.20
CA SER A 58 0.21 2.60 2.28
C SER A 58 0.40 2.03 0.88
N GLY A 59 1.66 1.90 0.45
CA GLY A 59 2.01 1.23 -0.79
C GLY A 59 1.63 -0.27 -0.74
N ILE A 60 0.90 -0.74 -1.75
CA ILE A 60 0.63 -2.18 -1.92
C ILE A 60 1.48 -2.68 -3.08
N TYR A 61 2.44 -3.55 -2.78
CA TYR A 61 3.21 -4.25 -3.80
C TYR A 61 2.37 -5.40 -4.36
N TRP A 62 1.84 -5.22 -5.57
CA TRP A 62 1.02 -6.23 -6.25
C TRP A 62 1.71 -6.84 -7.48
N HIS A 63 2.90 -6.33 -7.83
CA HIS A 63 3.77 -6.86 -8.89
C HIS A 63 5.24 -6.55 -8.59
N LEU A 64 6.15 -7.41 -9.03
CA LEU A 64 7.60 -7.16 -8.95
C LEU A 64 8.04 -6.15 -10.01
N THR A 65 8.78 -5.13 -9.61
CA THR A 65 9.41 -4.19 -10.54
C THR A 65 10.87 -4.57 -10.82
N HIS A 66 11.36 -4.19 -12.00
CA HIS A 66 12.76 -4.34 -12.40
C HIS A 66 13.32 -3.01 -12.91
N PRO A 67 14.21 -2.33 -12.17
CA PRO A 67 14.76 -2.74 -10.85
C PRO A 67 13.70 -2.71 -9.73
N PRO A 68 13.93 -3.40 -8.60
CA PRO A 68 13.04 -3.31 -7.43
C PRO A 68 12.88 -1.87 -6.96
N GLU A 69 11.66 -1.50 -6.54
CA GLU A 69 11.41 -0.21 -5.90
C GLU A 69 12.22 -0.10 -4.60
N LYS A 70 12.69 1.12 -4.30
CA LYS A 70 13.59 1.38 -3.16
C LYS A 70 12.85 1.65 -1.85
N GLY A 71 11.54 1.48 -1.80
CA GLY A 71 10.68 1.96 -0.71
C GLY A 71 9.97 3.25 -1.12
N ALA A 72 9.05 3.73 -0.28
CA ALA A 72 8.31 4.98 -0.46
C ALA A 72 8.45 5.86 0.79
#